data_AF-A0A080ZMV7-F1
#
_entry.id   AF-A0A080ZMV7-F1
#
_cell.length_a   1.000
_cell.length_b   1.000
_cell.length_c   1.000
_cell.angle_alpha   90.00
_cell.angle_beta   90.00
_cell.angle_gamma   90.00
#
_symmetry.space_group_name_H-M   'P 1'
#
loop_
_entity.id
_entity.type
_entity.pdbx_description
1 polymer ?
#
loop_
_entity_poly.entity_id
_entity_poly.type
_entity_poly.pdbx_seq_one_letter_code
_entity_poly.pdbx_strand_id
1 'polypeptide(L)'
;MESWTDYFTSHFYAMKARPVSAFDPSGFIIVISAFLLLVGVVAATARALVSRRGLLLRSRVEKNLQDMSDYVSDQRTRVGENLQYIKGRAIDHSGRQGFIAEMLSYAYLSRLAFSLSIFAIASYLNTLAAVIAGWRTPNVVILDLAKENTNHKTLPDLGHDLFRFVMTKIYGQTTYIEWFDLPDEFLAAVGMLTSFILILHPRRLLILRRFCFIFAIINVMRACCVAVTSLPDASPMCISQFDSKERGNYKSLPIFPKAFFRAWKVLIRPSQHITCGDMIFSGHAVFLILCCMFARTYCVRSELNTPFTRRFPFVLWMIRYYNYILSACGIFAIVGTRLHYTLDVLIAIYITIQVWLTYHWLMNHPESGFAVINWLEHAEVHLVDHNAYRKARRSGSQSDRIEKID
;
A
#
# COMPACT_ATOMS: atom_id res chain seq x y z
N MET A 1 2.30 39.40 20.67
CA MET A 1 3.00 38.11 20.49
C MET A 1 1.92 37.06 20.48
N GLU A 2 1.54 36.57 19.30
CA GLU A 2 0.67 35.40 19.22
C GLU A 2 1.39 34.24 19.90
N SER A 3 0.78 33.71 20.96
CA SER A 3 1.34 32.56 21.67
C SER A 3 1.39 31.38 20.70
N TRP A 4 2.43 30.54 20.81
CA TRP A 4 2.49 29.27 20.07
C TRP A 4 1.20 28.44 20.26
N THR A 5 0.51 28.60 21.40
CA THR A 5 -0.79 27.98 21.65
C THR A 5 -1.90 28.47 20.71
N ASP A 6 -1.91 29.76 20.36
CA ASP A 6 -2.92 30.37 19.47
C ASP A 6 -2.65 30.02 18.00
N TYR A 7 -1.38 29.90 17.63
CA TYR A 7 -1.00 29.36 16.32
C TYR A 7 -1.44 27.90 16.18
N PHE A 8 -1.19 27.05 17.18
CA PHE A 8 -1.64 25.66 17.13
C PHE A 8 -3.16 25.54 17.17
N THR A 9 -3.87 26.24 18.05
CA THR A 9 -5.34 26.16 18.10
C THR A 9 -5.96 26.64 16.80
N SER A 10 -5.47 27.73 16.18
CA SER A 10 -6.01 28.23 14.90
C SER A 10 -5.67 27.34 13.70
N HIS A 11 -4.45 26.78 13.62
CA HIS A 11 -4.07 25.87 12.53
C HIS A 11 -4.80 24.53 12.61
N PHE A 12 -5.02 24.00 13.82
CA PHE A 12 -5.81 22.78 14.02
C PHE A 12 -7.32 23.02 13.85
N TYR A 13 -7.84 24.22 14.18
CA TYR A 13 -9.25 24.57 13.90
C TYR A 13 -9.55 24.74 12.41
N ALA A 14 -8.59 25.19 11.60
CA ALA A 14 -8.78 25.39 10.17
C ALA A 14 -8.91 24.07 9.37
N MET A 15 -8.46 22.94 9.94
CA MET A 15 -8.63 21.59 9.35
C MET A 15 -10.02 20.97 9.62
N LYS A 16 -10.95 21.71 10.23
CA LYS A 16 -12.33 21.28 10.57
C LYS A 16 -13.25 21.01 9.36
N ALA A 17 -12.72 20.80 8.16
CA ALA A 17 -13.48 20.68 6.93
C ALA A 17 -13.27 19.33 6.23
N ARG A 18 -13.91 18.27 6.77
CA ARG A 18 -14.73 17.24 6.08
C ARG A 18 -14.96 16.08 7.06
N PRO A 19 -16.19 15.73 7.44
CA PRO A 19 -16.44 14.75 8.50
C PRO A 19 -16.44 13.32 7.94
N VAL A 20 -15.30 12.83 7.43
CA VAL A 20 -15.19 11.42 7.01
C VAL A 20 -13.73 10.95 7.06
N SER A 21 -13.33 10.27 8.14
CA SER A 21 -12.17 9.38 8.09
C SER A 21 -12.66 8.06 7.56
N ALA A 22 -12.03 7.65 6.47
CA ALA A 22 -12.28 6.38 5.83
C ALA A 22 -11.21 6.11 4.77
N PHE A 23 -9.91 6.29 5.03
CA PHE A 23 -8.91 5.78 4.10
C PHE A 23 -8.86 4.24 4.19
N ASP A 24 -9.33 3.55 3.14
CA ASP A 24 -9.15 2.10 3.00
C ASP A 24 -7.80 1.87 2.31
N PRO A 25 -6.76 1.41 3.06
CA PRO A 25 -5.44 1.17 2.49
C PRO A 25 -5.46 0.14 1.37
N SER A 26 -6.50 -0.70 1.30
CA SER A 26 -6.66 -1.68 0.23
C SER A 26 -6.98 -1.02 -1.11
N GLY A 27 -7.91 -0.06 -1.12
CA GLY A 27 -8.27 0.71 -2.32
C GLY A 27 -7.08 1.49 -2.88
N PHE A 28 -6.27 2.09 -2.00
CA PHE A 28 -5.05 2.79 -2.38
C PHE A 28 -4.02 1.87 -3.08
N ILE A 29 -3.75 0.69 -2.52
CA ILE A 29 -2.83 -0.28 -3.14
C ILE A 29 -3.37 -0.83 -4.46
N ILE A 30 -4.69 -1.00 -4.61
CA ILE A 30 -5.31 -1.40 -5.88
C ILE A 30 -5.04 -0.34 -6.95
N VAL A 31 -5.22 0.95 -6.64
CA VAL A 31 -4.96 2.06 -7.57
C VAL A 31 -3.49 2.09 -8.00
N ILE A 32 -2.56 1.95 -7.06
CA ILE A 32 -1.12 1.90 -7.37
C ILE A 32 -0.77 0.69 -8.23
N SER A 33 -1.34 -0.48 -7.91
CA SER A 33 -1.13 -1.70 -8.66
C SER A 33 -1.64 -1.56 -10.10
N ALA A 34 -2.83 -1.00 -10.27
CA ALA A 34 -3.40 -0.70 -11.58
C ALA A 34 -2.54 0.30 -12.36
N PHE A 35 -2.03 1.35 -11.71
CA PHE A 35 -1.12 2.32 -12.32
C PHE A 35 0.19 1.65 -12.77
N LEU A 36 0.84 0.86 -11.90
CA LEU A 36 2.08 0.13 -12.23
C LEU A 36 1.88 -0.87 -13.37
N LEU A 37 0.73 -1.56 -13.40
CA LEU A 37 0.35 -2.45 -14.50
C LEU A 37 0.08 -1.67 -15.79
N LEU A 38 -0.65 -0.56 -15.74
CA LEU A 38 -0.94 0.29 -16.90
C LEU A 38 0.34 0.82 -17.53
N VAL A 39 1.25 1.36 -16.72
CA VAL A 39 2.57 1.82 -17.18
C VAL A 39 3.37 0.66 -17.77
N GLY A 40 3.33 -0.51 -17.15
CA GLY A 40 3.96 -1.73 -17.67
C GLY A 40 3.41 -2.18 -19.03
N VAL A 41 2.08 -2.17 -19.19
CA VAL A 41 1.39 -2.51 -20.44
C VAL A 41 1.66 -1.48 -21.52
N VAL A 42 1.58 -0.18 -21.22
CA VAL A 42 1.90 0.90 -22.17
C VAL A 42 3.36 0.82 -22.62
N ALA A 43 4.30 0.56 -21.70
CA ALA A 43 5.71 0.35 -22.06
C ALA A 43 5.89 -0.89 -22.95
N ALA A 44 5.15 -1.98 -22.69
CA ALA A 44 5.19 -3.19 -23.48
C ALA A 44 4.59 -3.01 -24.89
N THR A 45 3.43 -2.36 -24.98
CA THR A 45 2.74 -2.10 -26.27
C THR A 45 3.51 -1.09 -27.11
N ALA A 46 4.06 -0.03 -26.50
CA ALA A 46 4.97 0.90 -27.18
C ALA A 46 6.17 0.15 -27.77
N ARG A 47 6.75 -0.80 -27.01
CA ARG A 47 7.86 -1.62 -27.49
C ARG A 47 7.47 -2.59 -28.61
N ALA A 48 6.28 -3.20 -28.52
CA ALA A 48 5.73 -4.06 -29.56
C ALA A 48 5.42 -3.28 -30.85
N LEU A 49 4.87 -2.06 -30.73
CA LEU A 49 4.62 -1.13 -31.83
C LEU A 49 5.91 -0.64 -32.49
N VAL A 50 6.93 -0.31 -31.70
CA VAL A 50 8.26 0.06 -32.22
C VAL A 50 8.90 -1.13 -32.94
N SER A 51 8.77 -2.34 -32.39
CA SER A 51 9.25 -3.57 -33.04
C SER A 51 8.50 -3.89 -34.34
N ARG A 52 7.17 -3.72 -34.37
CA ARG A 52 6.33 -3.92 -35.57
C ARG A 52 6.58 -2.84 -36.62
N ARG A 53 6.70 -1.56 -36.24
CA ARG A 53 7.04 -0.47 -37.16
C ARG A 53 8.43 -0.67 -37.77
N GLY A 54 9.40 -1.16 -37.01
CA GLY A 54 10.71 -1.57 -37.53
C GLY A 54 10.64 -2.71 -38.54
N LEU A 55 9.73 -3.67 -38.34
CA LEU A 55 9.48 -4.80 -39.28
C LEU A 55 8.70 -4.37 -40.53
N LEU A 56 7.75 -3.44 -40.40
CA LEU A 56 6.96 -2.89 -41.50
C LEU A 56 7.80 -1.96 -42.38
N LEU A 57 8.65 -1.11 -41.78
CA LEU A 57 9.68 -0.34 -42.47
C LEU A 57 10.65 -1.26 -43.19
N ARG A 58 11.09 -2.37 -42.56
CA ARG A 58 11.95 -3.36 -43.21
C ARG A 58 11.30 -3.98 -44.44
N SER A 59 10.02 -4.36 -44.38
CA SER A 59 9.30 -4.93 -45.55
C SER A 59 9.04 -3.90 -46.67
N ARG A 60 8.85 -2.61 -46.32
CA ARG A 60 8.59 -1.53 -47.28
C ARG A 60 9.88 -0.99 -47.90
N VAL A 61 10.99 -1.10 -47.19
CA VAL A 61 12.36 -0.82 -47.66
C VAL A 61 12.86 -1.99 -48.53
N GLU A 62 12.62 -3.26 -48.15
CA GLU A 62 12.97 -4.44 -48.96
C GLU A 62 12.20 -4.50 -50.30
N LYS A 63 10.97 -3.96 -50.37
CA LYS A 63 10.16 -3.93 -51.60
C LYS A 63 10.55 -2.81 -52.58
N ASN A 64 11.26 -1.78 -52.11
CA ASN A 64 11.74 -0.67 -52.94
C ASN A 64 13.25 -0.77 -53.26
N LEU A 65 13.95 -1.82 -52.79
CA LEU A 65 15.40 -2.02 -52.94
C LEU A 65 15.72 -3.20 -53.88
N GLN A 66 15.03 -3.25 -55.02
CA GLN A 66 15.39 -4.13 -56.13
C GLN A 66 15.90 -3.39 -57.38
N ASP A 67 16.05 -2.05 -57.33
CA ASP A 67 16.48 -1.25 -58.50
C ASP A 67 17.62 -0.23 -58.27
N MET A 68 18.34 -0.25 -57.14
CA MET A 68 19.53 0.60 -56.96
C MET A 68 20.61 -0.12 -56.15
N SER A 69 21.40 -0.95 -56.84
CA SER A 69 22.41 -1.82 -56.22
C SER A 69 23.73 -1.12 -55.88
N ASP A 70 24.26 -0.18 -56.65
CA ASP A 70 25.72 0.06 -56.55
C ASP A 70 26.16 1.35 -55.83
N TYR A 71 25.28 2.00 -55.06
CA TYR A 71 25.67 3.17 -54.23
C TYR A 71 25.25 3.07 -52.75
N VAL A 72 24.47 2.06 -52.35
CA VAL A 72 23.75 2.07 -51.04
C VAL A 72 24.29 1.05 -50.03
N SER A 73 25.42 0.39 -50.30
CA SER A 73 26.03 -0.53 -49.32
C SER A 73 26.52 0.18 -48.06
N ASP A 74 26.96 1.44 -48.14
CA ASP A 74 27.51 2.22 -47.02
C ASP A 74 26.43 2.88 -46.13
N GLN A 75 25.29 3.27 -46.70
CA GLN A 75 24.17 3.84 -45.93
C GLN A 75 23.35 2.74 -45.21
N ARG A 76 23.30 1.52 -45.76
CA ARG A 76 22.59 0.39 -45.16
C ARG A 76 23.25 -0.10 -43.86
N THR A 77 24.58 -0.12 -43.81
CA THR A 77 25.35 -0.41 -42.59
C THR A 77 25.19 0.70 -41.56
N ARG A 78 25.32 1.98 -41.93
CA ARG A 78 25.15 3.10 -40.97
C ARG A 78 23.75 3.19 -40.39
N VAL A 79 22.69 2.97 -41.18
CA VAL A 79 21.31 2.95 -40.66
C VAL A 79 21.06 1.70 -39.80
N GLY A 80 21.61 0.55 -40.18
CA GLY A 80 21.56 -0.68 -39.39
C GLY A 80 22.29 -0.55 -38.04
N GLU A 81 23.47 0.08 -38.05
CA GLU A 81 24.28 0.39 -36.87
C GLU A 81 23.63 1.44 -35.99
N ASN A 82 23.09 2.53 -36.56
CA ASN A 82 22.36 3.54 -35.81
C ASN A 82 21.07 2.97 -35.19
N LEU A 83 20.39 2.04 -35.87
CA LEU A 83 19.20 1.39 -35.34
C LEU A 83 19.57 0.37 -34.24
N GLN A 84 20.63 -0.43 -34.44
CA GLN A 84 21.21 -1.30 -33.40
C GLN A 84 21.67 -0.47 -32.19
N TYR A 85 22.27 0.68 -32.43
CA TYR A 85 22.70 1.64 -31.42
C TYR A 85 21.52 2.25 -30.67
N ILE A 86 20.45 2.69 -31.36
CA ILE A 86 19.23 3.21 -30.72
C ILE A 86 18.51 2.11 -29.94
N LYS A 87 18.45 0.88 -30.47
CA LYS A 87 17.83 -0.28 -29.79
C LYS A 87 18.65 -0.68 -28.57
N GLY A 88 19.98 -0.70 -28.69
CA GLY A 88 20.92 -0.91 -27.59
C GLY A 88 20.79 0.18 -26.52
N ARG A 89 20.73 1.45 -26.92
CA ARG A 89 20.57 2.61 -26.03
C ARG A 89 19.22 2.61 -25.33
N ALA A 90 18.13 2.22 -25.99
CA ALA A 90 16.80 2.07 -25.38
C ALA A 90 16.73 0.86 -24.41
N ILE A 91 17.40 -0.24 -24.75
CA ILE A 91 17.54 -1.42 -23.87
C ILE A 91 18.39 -1.07 -22.63
N ASP A 92 19.45 -0.28 -22.79
CA ASP A 92 20.28 0.21 -21.70
C ASP A 92 19.57 1.28 -20.87
N HIS A 93 18.77 2.15 -21.48
CA HIS A 93 17.98 3.16 -20.76
C HIS A 93 16.82 2.54 -19.96
N SER A 94 16.16 1.49 -20.48
CA SER A 94 15.18 0.68 -19.75
C SER A 94 15.85 -0.17 -18.66
N GLY A 95 17.04 -0.73 -18.94
CA GLY A 95 17.85 -1.47 -17.97
C GLY A 95 18.35 -0.58 -16.81
N ARG A 96 18.64 0.69 -17.10
CA ARG A 96 18.98 1.74 -16.12
C ARG A 96 17.86 2.02 -15.11
N GLN A 97 16.60 1.88 -15.51
CA GLN A 97 15.42 2.05 -14.65
C GLN A 97 14.93 0.73 -14.00
N GLY A 98 15.72 -0.34 -14.10
CA GLY A 98 15.40 -1.64 -13.52
C GLY A 98 14.30 -2.42 -14.25
N PHE A 99 13.89 -2.00 -15.46
CA PHE A 99 12.85 -2.67 -16.23
C PHE A 99 13.47 -3.52 -17.34
N ILE A 100 13.61 -4.83 -17.12
CA ILE A 100 14.04 -5.78 -18.16
C ILE A 100 12.80 -6.37 -18.85
N ALA A 101 12.89 -6.59 -20.17
CA ALA A 101 11.83 -7.23 -20.96
C ALA A 101 11.38 -8.59 -20.39
N GLU A 102 12.29 -9.32 -19.74
CA GLU A 102 12.06 -10.60 -19.08
C GLU A 102 11.06 -10.50 -17.93
N MET A 103 10.91 -9.34 -17.27
CA MET A 103 9.89 -9.12 -16.23
C MET A 103 8.46 -9.06 -16.82
N LEU A 104 8.34 -8.92 -18.14
CA LEU A 104 7.09 -9.01 -18.88
C LEU A 104 6.81 -10.43 -19.42
N SER A 105 7.64 -11.41 -19.04
CA SER A 105 7.36 -12.81 -19.33
C SER A 105 6.00 -13.22 -18.78
N TYR A 106 5.27 -14.03 -19.54
CA TYR A 106 3.94 -14.52 -19.16
C TYR A 106 3.96 -15.24 -17.80
N ALA A 107 5.03 -15.99 -17.50
CA ALA A 107 5.21 -16.68 -16.23
C ALA A 107 5.34 -15.71 -15.04
N TYR A 108 5.92 -14.54 -15.25
CA TYR A 108 6.07 -13.53 -14.20
C TYR A 108 4.76 -12.76 -14.00
N LEU A 109 4.16 -12.32 -15.11
CA LEU A 109 2.94 -11.51 -15.09
C LEU A 109 1.73 -12.27 -14.57
N SER A 110 1.62 -13.58 -14.86
CA SER A 110 0.55 -14.43 -14.32
C SER A 110 0.60 -14.56 -12.79
N ARG A 111 1.80 -14.69 -12.20
CA ARG A 111 1.99 -14.73 -10.73
C ARG A 111 1.69 -13.38 -10.07
N LEU A 112 2.09 -12.29 -10.72
CA LEU A 112 1.74 -10.94 -10.28
C LEU A 112 0.22 -10.72 -10.33
N ALA A 113 -0.42 -11.06 -11.46
CA ALA A 113 -1.86 -10.96 -11.64
C ALA A 113 -2.61 -11.79 -10.59
N PHE A 114 -2.18 -13.03 -10.34
CA PHE A 114 -2.75 -13.87 -9.28
C PHE A 114 -2.72 -13.19 -7.90
N SER A 115 -1.57 -12.61 -7.52
CA SER A 115 -1.45 -11.93 -6.22
C SER A 115 -2.33 -10.68 -6.13
N LEU A 116 -2.43 -9.93 -7.22
CA LEU A 116 -3.29 -8.74 -7.30
C LEU A 116 -4.78 -9.10 -7.28
N SER A 117 -5.18 -10.18 -7.96
CA SER A 117 -6.55 -10.68 -7.95
C SER A 117 -6.96 -11.18 -6.56
N ILE A 118 -6.12 -11.99 -5.91
CA ILE A 118 -6.37 -12.45 -4.54
C ILE A 118 -6.44 -11.27 -3.58
N PHE A 119 -5.55 -10.29 -3.74
CA PHE A 119 -5.59 -9.08 -2.94
C PHE A 119 -6.89 -8.30 -3.11
N ALA A 120 -7.35 -8.08 -4.35
CA ALA A 120 -8.61 -7.39 -4.62
C ALA A 120 -9.82 -8.12 -4.00
N ILE A 121 -9.87 -9.45 -4.14
CA ILE A 121 -10.93 -10.28 -3.56
C ILE A 121 -10.89 -10.24 -2.04
N ALA A 122 -9.73 -10.46 -1.43
CA ALA A 122 -9.54 -10.44 0.02
C ALA A 122 -9.92 -9.07 0.62
N SER A 123 -9.53 -8.00 -0.06
CA SER A 123 -9.85 -6.63 0.34
C SER A 123 -11.36 -6.39 0.29
N TYR A 124 -12.02 -6.80 -0.80
CA TYR A 124 -13.47 -6.70 -0.90
C TYR A 124 -14.19 -7.49 0.20
N LEU A 125 -13.74 -8.72 0.49
CA LEU A 125 -14.31 -9.54 1.57
C LEU A 125 -14.14 -8.88 2.94
N ASN A 126 -12.97 -8.29 3.20
CA ASN A 126 -12.71 -7.55 4.42
C ASN A 126 -13.61 -6.31 4.55
N THR A 127 -13.71 -5.50 3.49
CA THR A 127 -14.59 -4.33 3.47
C THR A 127 -16.06 -4.76 3.62
N LEU A 128 -16.48 -5.86 2.99
CA LEU A 128 -17.83 -6.41 3.13
C LEU A 128 -18.11 -6.83 4.58
N ALA A 129 -17.17 -7.53 5.23
CA ALA A 129 -17.31 -7.92 6.63
C ALA A 129 -17.44 -6.69 7.55
N ALA A 130 -16.61 -5.66 7.36
CA ALA A 130 -16.68 -4.41 8.11
C ALA A 130 -18.01 -3.67 7.89
N VAL A 131 -18.48 -3.63 6.64
CA VAL A 131 -19.78 -3.05 6.30
C VAL A 131 -20.91 -3.82 6.99
N ILE A 132 -20.91 -5.16 6.96
CA ILE A 132 -21.92 -5.99 7.64
C ILE A 132 -21.88 -5.79 9.17
N ALA A 133 -20.69 -5.66 9.76
CA ALA A 133 -20.55 -5.34 11.19
C ALA A 133 -21.25 -4.02 11.55
N GLY A 134 -21.27 -3.05 10.63
CA GLY A 134 -22.03 -1.80 10.78
C GLY A 134 -23.54 -1.98 10.94
N TRP A 135 -24.14 -3.04 10.40
CA TRP A 135 -25.55 -3.40 10.67
C TRP A 135 -25.72 -4.14 11.99
N ARG A 136 -24.72 -4.94 12.37
CA ARG A 136 -24.77 -5.83 13.55
C ARG A 136 -24.23 -5.18 14.82
N THR A 137 -23.85 -3.90 14.76
CA THR A 137 -23.27 -3.17 15.91
C THR A 137 -24.29 -3.02 17.02
N PRO A 138 -23.99 -3.51 18.23
CA PRO A 138 -24.87 -3.32 19.36
C PRO A 138 -24.76 -1.90 19.92
N ASN A 139 -25.88 -1.34 20.38
CA ASN A 139 -25.90 -0.15 21.23
C ASN A 139 -25.88 -0.62 22.68
N VAL A 140 -24.72 -0.53 23.34
CA VAL A 140 -24.52 -1.07 24.69
C VAL A 140 -24.66 0.02 25.75
N VAL A 141 -25.27 -0.33 26.87
CA VAL A 141 -25.35 0.49 28.09
C VAL A 141 -24.59 -0.23 29.18
N ILE A 142 -23.59 0.44 29.77
CA ILE A 142 -22.78 -0.14 30.85
C ILE A 142 -23.43 0.17 32.19
N LEU A 143 -23.68 -0.88 32.97
CA LEU A 143 -24.26 -0.80 34.30
C LEU A 143 -23.18 -0.88 35.38
N ASP A 144 -23.37 -0.15 36.47
CA ASP A 144 -22.56 -0.31 37.68
C ASP A 144 -23.01 -1.53 38.49
N LEU A 145 -22.30 -1.88 39.56
CA LEU A 145 -22.64 -2.96 40.48
C LEU A 145 -24.04 -2.79 41.09
N ALA A 146 -24.50 -1.55 41.24
CA ALA A 146 -25.86 -1.19 41.67
C ALA A 146 -26.95 -1.36 40.58
N LYS A 147 -26.58 -1.83 39.38
CA LYS A 147 -27.43 -1.89 38.17
C LYS A 147 -27.89 -0.52 37.66
N GLU A 148 -27.20 0.55 38.05
CA GLU A 148 -27.46 1.89 37.55
C GLU A 148 -26.68 2.18 36.26
N ASN A 149 -27.25 3.02 35.40
CA ASN A 149 -26.62 3.38 34.13
C ASN A 149 -25.43 4.31 34.37
N THR A 150 -24.24 3.85 34.01
CA THR A 150 -23.00 4.66 34.10
C THR A 150 -22.86 5.71 33.00
N ASN A 151 -23.83 5.79 32.07
CA ASN A 151 -23.80 6.59 30.84
C ASN A 151 -22.64 6.30 29.88
N HIS A 152 -21.77 5.34 30.20
CA HIS A 152 -20.72 4.87 29.32
C HIS A 152 -21.27 3.90 28.28
N LYS A 153 -20.90 4.14 27.01
CA LYS A 153 -21.29 3.33 25.84
C LYS A 153 -20.11 2.54 25.24
N THR A 154 -18.89 2.77 25.73
CA THR A 154 -17.64 2.18 25.22
C THR A 154 -17.06 1.18 26.21
N LEU A 155 -16.50 0.08 25.74
CA LEU A 155 -15.84 -0.90 26.60
C LEU A 155 -14.62 -0.26 27.32
N PRO A 156 -14.28 -0.74 28.53
CA PRO A 156 -13.09 -0.26 29.23
C PRO A 156 -11.83 -0.61 28.43
N ASP A 157 -10.98 0.39 28.21
CA ASP A 157 -9.75 0.26 27.42
C ASP A 157 -8.63 1.09 28.04
N LEU A 158 -7.52 0.42 28.37
CA LEU A 158 -6.40 1.02 29.07
C LEU A 158 -5.77 2.18 28.28
N GLY A 159 -5.74 2.11 26.96
CA GLY A 159 -5.19 3.20 26.15
C GLY A 159 -6.10 4.41 26.13
N HIS A 160 -7.41 4.22 26.04
CA HIS A 160 -8.37 5.32 26.12
C HIS A 160 -8.30 6.00 27.49
N ASP A 161 -8.14 5.23 28.57
CA ASP A 161 -7.97 5.77 29.94
C ASP A 161 -6.65 6.55 30.09
N LEU A 162 -5.55 6.00 29.57
CA LEU A 162 -4.25 6.67 29.58
C LEU A 162 -4.29 7.98 28.75
N PHE A 163 -4.88 7.94 27.56
CA PHE A 163 -5.05 9.13 26.73
C PHE A 163 -5.89 10.19 27.43
N ARG A 164 -6.99 9.78 28.08
CA ARG A 164 -7.82 10.69 28.88
C ARG A 164 -6.99 11.35 29.97
N PHE A 165 -6.23 10.57 30.74
CA PHE A 165 -5.37 11.10 31.81
C PHE A 165 -4.36 12.13 31.29
N VAL A 166 -3.62 11.78 30.22
CA VAL A 166 -2.60 12.65 29.63
C VAL A 166 -3.21 13.91 29.04
N MET A 167 -4.31 13.79 28.28
CA MET A 167 -4.97 14.94 27.65
C MET A 167 -5.59 15.88 28.68
N THR A 168 -6.23 15.35 29.72
CA THR A 168 -6.77 16.19 30.80
C THR A 168 -5.66 16.92 31.56
N LYS A 169 -4.49 16.29 31.74
CA LYS A 169 -3.30 16.94 32.34
C LYS A 169 -2.73 18.08 31.48
N ILE A 170 -2.71 17.93 30.16
CA ILE A 170 -2.09 18.90 29.25
C ILE A 170 -3.06 20.00 28.82
N TYR A 171 -4.31 19.64 28.48
CA TYR A 171 -5.29 20.52 27.83
C TYR A 171 -6.53 20.80 28.68
N GLY A 172 -6.66 20.17 29.87
CA GLY A 172 -7.71 20.44 30.86
C GLY A 172 -9.11 19.91 30.52
N GLN A 173 -9.60 20.19 29.30
CA GLN A 173 -11.00 19.93 28.92
C GLN A 173 -11.17 18.77 27.91
N THR A 174 -10.13 18.46 27.13
CA THR A 174 -10.22 17.41 26.11
C THR A 174 -9.84 16.04 26.69
N THR A 175 -10.62 15.02 26.37
CA THR A 175 -10.42 13.63 26.86
C THR A 175 -9.95 12.68 25.77
N TYR A 176 -9.94 13.13 24.51
CA TYR A 176 -9.48 12.42 23.32
C TYR A 176 -9.14 13.44 22.22
N ILE A 177 -8.52 12.98 21.13
CA ILE A 177 -8.20 13.80 19.97
C ILE A 177 -9.46 14.00 19.13
N GLU A 178 -9.95 15.23 19.03
CA GLU A 178 -11.17 15.56 18.27
C GLU A 178 -10.99 15.47 16.74
N TRP A 179 -9.75 15.53 16.26
CA TRP A 179 -9.44 15.38 14.83
C TRP A 179 -9.55 13.92 14.41
N PHE A 180 -10.78 13.50 14.11
CA PHE A 180 -11.12 12.13 13.74
C PHE A 180 -10.30 11.60 12.54
N ASP A 181 -9.94 12.47 11.59
CA ASP A 181 -9.22 12.09 10.36
C ASP A 181 -7.70 12.04 10.51
N LEU A 182 -7.16 12.40 11.67
CA LEU A 182 -5.72 12.40 11.93
C LEU A 182 -5.03 11.05 11.63
N PRO A 183 -5.59 9.88 11.99
CA PRO A 183 -5.00 8.59 11.64
C PRO A 183 -4.85 8.38 10.13
N ASP A 184 -5.82 8.86 9.34
CA ASP A 184 -5.86 8.71 7.89
C ASP A 184 -4.79 9.58 7.22
N GLU A 185 -4.53 10.77 7.75
CA GLU A 185 -3.44 11.64 7.27
C GLU A 185 -2.07 10.97 7.47
N PHE A 186 -1.84 10.38 8.65
CA PHE A 186 -0.63 9.57 8.88
C PHE A 186 -0.55 8.38 7.93
N LEU A 187 -1.68 7.71 7.70
CA LEU A 187 -1.78 6.57 6.80
C LEU A 187 -1.43 6.95 5.35
N ALA A 188 -1.99 8.05 4.87
CA ALA A 188 -1.74 8.59 3.54
C ALA A 188 -0.27 9.03 3.40
N ALA A 189 0.30 9.72 4.40
CA ALA A 189 1.69 10.16 4.36
C ALA A 189 2.67 8.97 4.35
N VAL A 190 2.48 7.96 5.22
CA VAL A 190 3.29 6.72 5.22
C VAL A 190 3.10 5.93 3.93
N GLY A 191 1.86 5.83 3.45
CA GLY A 191 1.48 5.13 2.23
C GLY A 191 2.11 5.77 0.98
N MET A 192 2.05 7.09 0.85
CA MET A 192 2.67 7.84 -0.24
C MET A 192 4.19 7.67 -0.24
N LEU A 193 4.84 7.79 0.93
CA LEU A 193 6.28 7.56 1.05
C LEU A 193 6.66 6.14 0.61
N THR A 194 5.95 5.14 1.12
CA THR A 194 6.17 3.72 0.77
C THR A 194 5.99 3.48 -0.72
N SER A 195 4.96 4.08 -1.32
CA SER A 195 4.63 3.95 -2.74
C SER A 195 5.67 4.62 -3.63
N PHE A 196 6.13 5.81 -3.23
CA PHE A 196 7.21 6.52 -3.92
C PHE A 196 8.48 5.67 -3.95
N ILE A 197 8.87 5.08 -2.81
CA ILE A 197 10.03 4.18 -2.73
C ILE A 197 9.81 2.93 -3.58
N LEU A 198 8.61 2.33 -3.54
CA LEU A 198 8.26 1.16 -4.33
C LEU A 198 8.40 1.43 -5.84
N ILE A 199 7.91 2.56 -6.33
CA ILE A 199 8.00 2.95 -7.76
C ILE A 199 9.47 3.07 -8.19
N LEU A 200 10.32 3.66 -7.34
CA LEU A 200 11.75 3.83 -7.58
C LEU A 200 12.56 2.53 -7.40
N HIS A 201 12.00 1.52 -6.75
CA HIS A 201 12.71 0.29 -6.44
C HIS A 201 13.00 -0.52 -7.72
N PRO A 202 14.23 -1.02 -7.95
CA PRO A 202 14.56 -1.79 -9.14
C PRO A 202 13.74 -3.09 -9.27
N ARG A 203 13.43 -3.73 -8.15
CA ARG A 203 12.59 -4.94 -8.06
C ARG A 203 11.12 -4.66 -7.70
N ARG A 204 10.56 -3.54 -8.14
CA ARG A 204 9.22 -3.05 -7.75
C ARG A 204 8.09 -4.07 -7.94
N LEU A 205 8.10 -4.84 -9.03
CA LEU A 205 7.03 -5.80 -9.33
C LEU A 205 7.05 -7.02 -8.40
N LEU A 206 8.24 -7.53 -8.06
CA LEU A 206 8.40 -8.61 -7.08
C LEU A 206 7.95 -8.15 -5.69
N ILE A 207 8.34 -6.94 -5.28
CA ILE A 207 7.96 -6.43 -3.97
C ILE A 207 6.46 -6.17 -3.91
N LEU A 208 5.88 -5.58 -4.96
CA LEU A 208 4.43 -5.37 -5.05
C LEU A 208 3.67 -6.70 -4.95
N ARG A 209 4.10 -7.74 -5.68
CA ARG A 209 3.52 -9.07 -5.63
C ARG A 209 3.50 -9.63 -4.21
N ARG A 210 4.65 -9.59 -3.52
CA ARG A 210 4.79 -10.07 -2.13
C ARG A 210 3.94 -9.26 -1.16
N PHE A 211 3.99 -7.94 -1.28
CA PHE A 211 3.24 -7.02 -0.43
C PHE A 211 1.73 -7.27 -0.56
N CYS A 212 1.20 -7.34 -1.78
CA CYS A 212 -0.21 -7.63 -2.04
C CYS A 212 -0.62 -9.02 -1.54
N PHE A 213 0.20 -10.04 -1.73
CA PHE A 213 -0.12 -11.39 -1.26
C PHE A 213 -0.15 -11.48 0.28
N ILE A 214 0.86 -10.92 0.97
CA ILE A 214 0.89 -10.85 2.44
C ILE A 214 -0.32 -10.06 2.96
N PHE A 215 -0.61 -8.91 2.36
CA PHE A 215 -1.74 -8.07 2.76
C PHE A 215 -3.08 -8.77 2.51
N ALA A 216 -3.19 -9.56 1.43
CA ALA A 216 -4.39 -10.35 1.17
C ALA A 216 -4.65 -11.39 2.27
N ILE A 217 -3.62 -12.12 2.72
CA ILE A 217 -3.74 -13.10 3.81
C ILE A 217 -4.26 -12.41 5.08
N ILE A 218 -3.69 -11.25 5.42
CA ILE A 218 -4.10 -10.48 6.60
C ILE A 218 -5.55 -9.99 6.45
N ASN A 219 -5.95 -9.49 5.28
CA ASN A 219 -7.31 -9.05 5.01
C ASN A 219 -8.33 -10.19 5.12
N VAL A 220 -7.98 -11.41 4.70
CA VAL A 220 -8.85 -12.59 4.91
C VAL A 220 -8.98 -12.91 6.40
N MET A 221 -7.88 -12.96 7.15
CA MET A 221 -7.91 -13.21 8.59
C MET A 221 -8.79 -12.19 9.32
N ARG A 222 -8.65 -10.91 8.95
CA ARG A 222 -9.48 -9.82 9.47
C ARG A 222 -10.96 -9.99 9.10
N ALA A 223 -11.25 -10.28 7.84
CA ALA A 223 -12.61 -10.51 7.36
C ALA A 223 -13.32 -11.60 8.17
N CYS A 224 -12.61 -12.70 8.47
CA CYS A 224 -13.13 -13.77 9.32
C CYS A 224 -13.43 -13.28 10.74
N CYS A 225 -12.51 -12.57 11.40
CA CYS A 225 -12.72 -12.07 12.75
C CYS A 225 -13.92 -11.12 12.84
N VAL A 226 -14.01 -10.14 11.93
CA VAL A 226 -15.06 -9.11 11.92
C VAL A 226 -16.42 -9.70 11.53
N ALA A 227 -16.46 -10.71 10.65
CA ALA A 227 -17.70 -11.37 10.25
C ALA A 227 -18.31 -12.21 11.37
N VAL A 228 -17.47 -12.85 12.20
CA VAL A 228 -17.92 -13.74 13.27
C VAL A 228 -18.48 -12.93 14.45
N THR A 229 -17.74 -11.92 14.92
CA THR A 229 -18.11 -11.15 16.12
C THR A 229 -17.97 -9.65 15.88
N SER A 230 -19.03 -8.89 16.19
CA SER A 230 -19.03 -7.43 16.15
C SER A 230 -19.04 -6.88 17.58
N LEU A 231 -18.05 -6.04 17.91
CA LEU A 231 -17.95 -5.40 19.22
C LEU A 231 -18.66 -4.04 19.25
N PRO A 232 -19.03 -3.52 20.43
CA PRO A 232 -19.53 -2.17 20.61
C PRO A 232 -18.49 -1.14 20.17
N ASP A 233 -18.96 -0.11 19.47
CA ASP A 233 -18.09 0.89 18.85
C ASP A 233 -17.46 1.83 19.88
N ALA A 234 -16.16 2.10 19.75
CA ALA A 234 -15.44 3.07 20.58
C ALA A 234 -15.63 4.52 20.08
N SER A 235 -15.90 4.70 18.78
CA SER A 235 -15.87 5.99 18.13
C SER A 235 -17.14 6.80 18.43
N PRO A 236 -17.00 8.08 18.84
CA PRO A 236 -18.16 8.95 19.06
C PRO A 236 -19.00 9.15 17.79
N MET A 237 -18.37 9.10 16.60
CA MET A 237 -19.07 9.23 15.32
C MET A 237 -20.02 8.06 15.07
N CYS A 238 -19.59 6.85 15.39
CA CYS A 238 -20.40 5.64 15.24
C CYS A 238 -21.48 5.54 16.31
N ILE A 239 -21.21 5.98 17.55
CA ILE A 239 -22.20 6.09 18.61
C ILE A 239 -23.33 7.06 18.23
N SER A 240 -22.99 8.20 17.61
CA SER A 240 -23.99 9.20 17.18
C SER A 240 -25.00 8.69 16.14
N GLN A 241 -24.73 7.55 15.49
CA GLN A 241 -25.66 6.91 14.57
C GLN A 241 -26.89 6.33 15.29
N PHE A 242 -26.78 6.05 16.59
CA PHE A 242 -27.92 5.59 17.40
C PHE A 242 -28.73 6.75 17.98
N ASP A 243 -28.14 7.94 18.09
CA ASP A 243 -28.79 9.11 18.68
C ASP A 243 -29.68 9.87 17.65
N SER A 244 -29.41 9.74 16.34
CA SER A 244 -30.23 10.33 15.28
C SER A 244 -30.63 9.31 14.22
N LYS A 245 -31.94 9.22 13.97
CA LYS A 245 -32.54 8.34 12.96
C LYS A 245 -32.02 8.66 11.54
N GLU A 246 -31.61 9.89 11.26
CA GLU A 246 -31.08 10.30 9.96
C GLU A 246 -29.67 9.74 9.69
N ARG A 247 -28.81 9.67 10.73
CA ARG A 247 -27.43 9.16 10.60
C ARG A 247 -27.36 7.64 10.60
N GLY A 248 -28.27 6.98 11.31
CA GLY A 248 -28.31 5.52 11.48
C GLY A 248 -29.34 4.78 10.62
N ASN A 249 -30.09 5.45 9.74
CA ASN A 249 -31.25 4.85 9.05
C ASN A 249 -30.92 3.56 8.28
N TYR A 250 -29.69 3.40 7.81
CA TYR A 250 -29.30 2.18 7.11
C TYR A 250 -29.37 0.92 7.99
N LYS A 251 -29.20 1.06 9.32
CA LYS A 251 -29.19 -0.06 10.27
C LYS A 251 -30.58 -0.72 10.42
N SER A 252 -31.66 0.01 10.14
CA SER A 252 -33.04 -0.53 10.18
C SER A 252 -33.48 -1.19 8.87
N LEU A 253 -32.67 -1.09 7.82
CA LEU A 253 -32.95 -1.63 6.50
C LEU A 253 -32.35 -3.04 6.35
N PRO A 254 -32.90 -3.89 5.45
CA PRO A 254 -32.34 -5.21 5.21
C PRO A 254 -30.87 -5.12 4.78
N ILE A 255 -30.05 -5.99 5.36
CA ILE A 255 -28.59 -6.04 5.16
C ILE A 255 -28.28 -6.31 3.69
N PHE A 256 -28.90 -7.34 3.11
CA PHE A 256 -28.72 -7.71 1.71
C PHE A 256 -29.89 -7.19 0.86
N PRO A 257 -29.63 -6.74 -0.38
CA PRO A 257 -28.35 -6.71 -1.10
C PRO A 257 -27.51 -5.45 -0.86
N LYS A 258 -27.98 -4.50 -0.02
CA LYS A 258 -27.37 -3.17 0.16
C LYS A 258 -25.93 -3.21 0.67
N ALA A 259 -25.57 -4.21 1.49
CA ALA A 259 -24.21 -4.41 2.00
C ALA A 259 -23.19 -4.60 0.86
N PHE A 260 -23.50 -5.37 -0.19
CA PHE A 260 -22.58 -5.60 -1.31
C PHE A 260 -22.24 -4.30 -2.05
N PHE A 261 -23.26 -3.48 -2.34
CA PHE A 261 -23.07 -2.19 -3.01
C PHE A 261 -22.35 -1.19 -2.11
N ARG A 262 -22.63 -1.19 -0.80
CA ARG A 262 -21.92 -0.32 0.13
C ARG A 262 -20.45 -0.71 0.26
N ALA A 263 -20.14 -2.00 0.36
CA ALA A 263 -18.77 -2.51 0.38
C ALA A 263 -17.98 -2.09 -0.87
N TRP A 264 -18.60 -2.22 -2.05
CA TRP A 264 -18.01 -1.76 -3.30
C TRP A 264 -17.74 -0.24 -3.31
N LYS A 265 -18.68 0.56 -2.82
CA LYS A 265 -18.51 2.02 -2.71
C LYS A 265 -17.41 2.42 -1.73
N VAL A 266 -17.31 1.76 -0.57
CA VAL A 266 -16.25 2.01 0.42
C VAL A 266 -14.87 1.69 -0.20
N LEU A 267 -14.73 0.57 -0.91
CA LEU A 267 -13.47 0.19 -1.52
C LEU A 267 -12.99 1.17 -2.61
N ILE A 268 -13.91 1.72 -3.41
CA ILE A 268 -13.59 2.66 -4.51
C ILE A 268 -13.47 4.10 -4.03
N ARG A 269 -14.30 4.51 -3.07
CA ARG A 269 -14.33 5.86 -2.50
C ARG A 269 -14.21 5.76 -0.99
N PRO A 270 -12.98 5.53 -0.50
CA PRO A 270 -12.77 5.31 0.90
C PRO A 270 -13.23 6.55 1.68
N SER A 271 -12.72 7.74 1.32
CA SER A 271 -12.95 9.02 2.01
C SER A 271 -14.40 9.54 2.08
N GLN A 272 -15.40 8.77 1.64
CA GLN A 272 -16.81 9.18 1.65
C GLN A 272 -17.69 8.31 2.56
N HIS A 273 -17.16 7.23 3.14
CA HIS A 273 -17.98 6.25 3.86
C HIS A 273 -17.31 5.71 5.14
N ILE A 274 -17.87 6.08 6.30
CA ILE A 274 -17.47 5.54 7.60
C ILE A 274 -17.95 4.08 7.74
N THR A 275 -17.03 3.20 8.12
CA THR A 275 -17.31 1.87 8.64
C THR A 275 -17.39 1.93 10.17
N CYS A 276 -18.38 1.26 10.74
CA CYS A 276 -18.57 1.18 12.19
C CYS A 276 -18.68 -0.30 12.57
N GLY A 277 -18.25 -0.67 13.77
CA GLY A 277 -18.37 -2.03 14.29
C GLY A 277 -17.26 -3.00 13.93
N ASP A 278 -16.25 -2.56 13.18
CA ASP A 278 -15.07 -3.34 12.84
C ASP A 278 -13.95 -3.16 13.88
N MET A 279 -14.36 -3.21 15.15
CA MET A 279 -13.57 -3.02 16.38
C MET A 279 -12.83 -4.29 16.80
N ILE A 280 -12.44 -5.13 15.84
CA ILE A 280 -11.53 -6.25 16.06
C ILE A 280 -10.56 -6.22 14.88
N PHE A 281 -9.26 -6.21 15.20
CA PHE A 281 -8.16 -6.27 14.23
C PHE A 281 -8.14 -5.01 13.32
N SER A 282 -7.44 -3.95 13.76
CA SER A 282 -7.46 -2.65 13.06
C SER A 282 -6.78 -2.67 11.67
N GLY A 283 -7.51 -2.29 10.62
CA GLY A 283 -6.96 -2.19 9.25
C GLY A 283 -5.94 -1.06 9.06
N HIS A 284 -6.14 0.07 9.75
CA HIS A 284 -5.20 1.20 9.74
C HIS A 284 -3.85 0.77 10.33
N ALA A 285 -3.88 0.10 11.50
CA ALA A 285 -2.67 -0.40 12.15
C ALA A 285 -1.95 -1.46 11.29
N VAL A 286 -2.70 -2.38 10.65
CA VAL A 286 -2.14 -3.36 9.69
C VAL A 286 -1.31 -2.66 8.62
N PHE A 287 -1.87 -1.65 7.96
CA PHE A 287 -1.17 -0.99 6.86
C PHE A 287 0.07 -0.20 7.32
N LEU A 288 -0.02 0.54 8.43
CA LEU A 288 1.15 1.22 9.02
C LEU A 288 2.28 0.25 9.33
N ILE A 289 1.97 -0.92 9.91
CA ILE A 289 2.96 -1.93 10.23
C ILE A 289 3.49 -2.62 8.97
N LEU A 290 2.65 -2.88 7.96
CA LEU A 290 3.12 -3.38 6.66
C LEU A 290 4.12 -2.41 6.02
N CYS A 291 3.86 -1.10 6.08
CA CYS A 291 4.79 -0.07 5.61
C CYS A 291 6.10 -0.06 6.42
N CYS A 292 6.03 -0.23 7.74
CA CYS A 292 7.23 -0.38 8.59
C CYS A 292 8.05 -1.62 8.21
N MET A 293 7.39 -2.76 7.99
CA MET A 293 8.04 -4.01 7.60
C MET A 293 8.63 -3.94 6.20
N PHE A 294 7.95 -3.25 5.27
CA PHE A 294 8.49 -2.90 3.96
C PHE A 294 9.76 -2.06 4.12
N ALA A 295 9.72 -0.99 4.91
CA ALA A 295 10.88 -0.12 5.11
C ALA A 295 12.05 -0.88 5.76
N ARG A 296 11.77 -1.78 6.72
CA ARG A 296 12.79 -2.63 7.35
C ARG A 296 13.45 -3.60 6.36
N THR A 297 12.67 -4.21 5.48
CA THR A 297 13.13 -5.31 4.61
C THR A 297 13.73 -4.80 3.30
N TYR A 298 13.11 -3.77 2.70
CA TYR A 298 13.43 -3.32 1.35
C TYR A 298 14.14 -1.97 1.28
N CYS A 299 14.11 -1.13 2.32
CA CYS A 299 14.89 0.12 2.37
C CYS A 299 16.29 -0.10 2.98
N VAL A 300 17.00 -1.11 2.52
CA VAL A 300 18.36 -1.46 2.97
C VAL A 300 19.33 -1.30 1.80
N ARG A 301 20.60 -0.99 2.08
CA ARG A 301 21.63 -0.74 1.05
C ARG A 301 21.85 -1.93 0.11
N SER A 302 21.60 -3.14 0.58
CA SER A 302 21.64 -4.37 -0.23
C SER A 302 20.54 -4.39 -1.29
N GLU A 303 19.36 -3.83 -1.01
CA GLU A 303 18.18 -3.93 -1.87
C GLU A 303 17.92 -2.68 -2.70
N LEU A 304 18.15 -1.50 -2.11
CA LEU A 304 17.96 -0.21 -2.75
C LEU A 304 19.31 0.45 -3.05
N ASN A 305 20.01 -0.07 -4.06
CA ASN A 305 21.34 0.40 -4.50
C ASN A 305 21.26 1.25 -5.78
N THR A 306 20.46 2.31 -5.74
CA THR A 306 20.43 3.30 -6.83
C THR A 306 21.69 4.19 -6.78
N PRO A 307 22.10 4.82 -7.90
CA PRO A 307 23.25 5.74 -7.91
C PRO A 307 23.15 6.83 -6.84
N PHE A 308 21.94 7.39 -6.67
CA PHE A 308 21.64 8.38 -5.65
C PHE A 308 21.84 7.85 -4.23
N THR A 309 21.26 6.69 -3.92
CA THR A 309 21.38 6.08 -2.59
C THR A 309 22.80 5.61 -2.26
N ARG A 310 23.60 5.28 -3.27
CA ARG A 310 25.02 4.94 -3.10
C ARG A 310 25.84 6.16 -2.70
N ARG A 311 25.53 7.31 -3.30
CA ARG A 311 26.17 8.60 -2.99
C ARG A 311 25.76 9.11 -1.61
N PHE A 312 24.49 8.94 -1.24
CA PHE A 312 23.92 9.41 0.03
C PHE A 312 23.34 8.27 0.88
N PRO A 313 24.17 7.48 1.58
CA PRO A 313 23.70 6.33 2.36
C PRO A 313 22.82 6.70 3.55
N PHE A 314 22.97 7.91 4.10
CA PHE A 314 22.16 8.43 5.22
C PHE A 314 20.66 8.53 4.87
N VAL A 315 20.32 8.74 3.59
CA VAL A 315 18.92 8.86 3.14
C VAL A 315 18.10 7.60 3.45
N LEU A 316 18.70 6.40 3.35
CA LEU A 316 18.00 5.16 3.71
C LEU A 316 17.65 5.09 5.18
N TRP A 317 18.56 5.56 6.03
CA TRP A 317 18.34 5.60 7.47
C TRP A 317 17.24 6.61 7.79
N MET A 318 17.30 7.82 7.22
CA MET A 318 16.23 8.81 7.37
C MET A 318 14.86 8.28 6.95
N ILE A 319 14.77 7.65 5.79
CA ILE A 319 13.51 7.08 5.27
C ILE A 319 12.92 6.07 6.27
N ARG A 320 13.76 5.17 6.80
CA ARG A 320 13.31 4.15 7.76
C ARG A 320 12.84 4.77 9.07
N TYR A 321 13.62 5.67 9.64
CA TYR A 321 13.26 6.32 10.91
C TYR A 321 12.03 7.20 10.76
N TYR A 322 11.93 7.95 9.66
CA TYR A 322 10.74 8.73 9.36
C TYR A 322 9.50 7.84 9.23
N ASN A 323 9.60 6.71 8.53
CA ASN A 323 8.52 5.75 8.42
C ASN A 323 8.12 5.17 9.79
N TYR A 324 9.08 4.82 10.65
CA TYR A 324 8.80 4.31 12.00
C TYR A 324 8.16 5.36 12.91
N ILE A 325 8.68 6.59 12.91
CA ILE A 325 8.13 7.69 13.72
C ILE A 325 6.72 8.01 13.27
N LEU A 326 6.51 8.17 11.96
CA LEU A 326 5.21 8.53 11.41
C LEU A 326 4.17 7.42 11.63
N SER A 327 4.58 6.15 11.53
CA SER A 327 3.72 5.01 11.84
C SER A 327 3.42 4.89 13.33
N ALA A 328 4.39 5.17 14.22
CA ALA A 328 4.15 5.22 15.65
C ALA A 328 3.14 6.33 15.99
N CYS A 329 3.33 7.54 15.45
CA CYS A 329 2.38 8.65 15.60
C CYS A 329 0.99 8.28 15.06
N GLY A 330 0.91 7.62 13.92
CA GLY A 330 -0.36 7.12 13.37
C GLY A 330 -1.04 6.11 14.29
N ILE A 331 -0.30 5.15 14.85
CA ILE A 331 -0.81 4.18 15.83
C ILE A 331 -1.32 4.87 17.09
N PHE A 332 -0.57 5.84 17.62
CA PHE A 332 -1.01 6.66 18.74
C PHE A 332 -2.28 7.46 18.39
N ALA A 333 -2.36 8.02 17.19
CA ALA A 333 -3.55 8.75 16.74
C ALA A 333 -4.78 7.84 16.66
N ILE A 334 -4.66 6.59 16.18
CA ILE A 334 -5.77 5.62 16.12
C ILE A 334 -6.42 5.43 17.50
N VAL A 335 -5.60 5.23 18.54
CA VAL A 335 -6.09 5.05 19.92
C VAL A 335 -6.57 6.39 20.48
N GLY A 336 -5.85 7.48 20.21
CA GLY A 336 -6.14 8.82 20.73
C GLY A 336 -7.43 9.43 20.19
N THR A 337 -7.84 9.12 18.95
CA THR A 337 -9.14 9.51 18.38
C THR A 337 -10.28 8.55 18.74
N ARG A 338 -9.97 7.48 19.49
CA ARG A 338 -10.89 6.37 19.80
C ARG A 338 -11.46 5.70 18.54
N LEU A 339 -10.67 5.68 17.46
CA LEU A 339 -11.05 4.99 16.23
C LEU A 339 -11.10 3.48 16.44
N HIS A 340 -10.17 2.93 17.22
CA HIS A 340 -10.12 1.53 17.61
C HIS A 340 -9.74 1.38 19.09
N TYR A 341 -10.03 0.21 19.65
CA TYR A 341 -9.51 -0.19 20.96
C TYR A 341 -8.00 -0.49 20.88
N THR A 342 -7.30 -0.38 21.99
CA THR A 342 -5.88 -0.77 22.06
C THR A 342 -5.67 -2.23 21.74
N LEU A 343 -6.59 -3.10 22.16
CA LEU A 343 -6.56 -4.52 21.85
C LEU A 343 -6.48 -4.76 20.33
N ASP A 344 -7.30 -4.05 19.56
CA ASP A 344 -7.37 -4.17 18.09
C ASP A 344 -6.05 -3.82 17.43
N VAL A 345 -5.41 -2.77 17.94
CA VAL A 345 -4.12 -2.26 17.47
C VAL A 345 -3.01 -3.25 17.82
N LEU A 346 -2.98 -3.79 19.03
CA LEU A 346 -1.97 -4.76 19.46
C LEU A 346 -2.07 -6.08 18.68
N ILE A 347 -3.29 -6.60 18.49
CA ILE A 347 -3.52 -7.80 17.67
C ILE A 347 -3.09 -7.53 16.23
N ALA A 348 -3.43 -6.37 15.67
CA ALA A 348 -3.02 -6.00 14.32
C ALA A 348 -1.49 -5.96 14.16
N ILE A 349 -0.77 -5.33 15.10
CA ILE A 349 0.70 -5.28 15.10
C ILE A 349 1.28 -6.69 15.15
N TYR A 350 0.81 -7.52 16.10
CA TYR A 350 1.32 -8.87 16.29
C TYR A 350 1.11 -9.74 15.04
N ILE A 351 -0.13 -9.86 14.55
CA ILE A 351 -0.44 -10.70 13.39
C ILE A 351 0.31 -10.21 12.15
N THR A 352 0.35 -8.90 11.90
CA THR A 352 1.04 -8.36 10.71
C THR A 352 2.53 -8.70 10.72
N ILE A 353 3.21 -8.53 11.86
CA ILE A 353 4.62 -8.89 11.99
C ILE A 353 4.81 -10.39 11.79
N GLN A 354 3.98 -11.23 12.42
CA GLN A 354 4.08 -12.68 12.32
C GLN A 354 3.87 -13.18 10.89
N VAL A 355 2.83 -12.72 10.20
CA VAL A 355 2.56 -13.11 8.80
C VAL A 355 3.71 -12.66 7.89
N TRP A 356 4.22 -11.44 8.07
CA TRP A 356 5.36 -10.95 7.29
C TRP A 356 6.61 -11.81 7.50
N LEU A 357 6.99 -12.06 8.76
CA LEU A 357 8.17 -12.86 9.09
C LEU A 357 8.04 -14.30 8.61
N THR A 358 6.86 -14.90 8.82
CA THR A 358 6.55 -16.26 8.37
C THR A 358 6.66 -16.35 6.85
N TYR A 359 6.07 -15.42 6.11
CA TYR A 359 6.19 -15.40 4.64
C TYR A 359 7.66 -15.39 4.17
N HIS A 360 8.49 -14.53 4.75
CA HIS A 360 9.90 -14.42 4.36
C HIS A 360 10.73 -15.62 4.85
N TRP A 361 10.33 -16.27 5.94
CA TRP A 361 10.94 -17.51 6.40
C TRP A 361 10.62 -18.69 5.46
N LEU A 362 9.36 -18.85 5.03
CA LEU A 362 8.95 -19.88 4.07
C LEU A 362 9.66 -19.71 2.72
N MET A 363 9.87 -18.47 2.28
CA MET A 363 10.62 -18.18 1.05
C MET A 363 12.06 -18.72 1.09
N ASN A 364 12.70 -18.70 2.27
CA ASN A 364 14.08 -19.18 2.43
C ASN A 364 14.17 -20.70 2.64
N HIS A 365 13.05 -21.38 2.90
CA HIS A 365 12.98 -22.82 3.21
C HIS A 365 11.89 -23.51 2.36
N PRO A 366 12.05 -23.57 1.03
CA PRO A 366 11.02 -24.07 0.11
C PRO A 366 10.60 -25.52 0.38
N GLU A 367 11.48 -26.33 0.96
CA GLU A 367 11.20 -27.71 1.40
C GLU A 367 10.10 -27.81 2.47
N SER A 368 9.92 -26.76 3.26
CA SER A 368 8.88 -26.67 4.31
C SER A 368 7.69 -25.81 3.89
N GLY A 369 7.72 -25.28 2.66
CA GLY A 369 6.77 -24.30 2.17
C GLY A 369 5.47 -24.90 1.62
N PHE A 370 4.39 -24.12 1.67
CA PHE A 370 3.14 -24.47 1.00
C PHE A 370 3.31 -24.43 -0.53
N ALA A 371 2.66 -25.35 -1.24
CA ALA A 371 2.75 -25.45 -2.70
C ALA A 371 2.45 -24.12 -3.43
N VAL A 372 1.49 -23.33 -2.94
CA VAL A 372 1.14 -22.02 -3.50
C VAL A 372 2.29 -21.01 -3.35
N ILE A 373 2.95 -20.98 -2.20
CA ILE A 373 4.09 -20.08 -1.94
C ILE A 373 5.30 -20.50 -2.77
N ASN A 374 5.57 -21.81 -2.86
CA ASN A 374 6.64 -22.36 -3.68
C ASN A 374 6.42 -22.06 -5.18
N TRP A 375 5.18 -22.14 -5.66
CA TRP A 375 4.83 -21.73 -7.02
C TRP A 375 5.00 -20.23 -7.24
N LEU A 376 4.63 -19.41 -6.26
CA LEU A 376 4.73 -17.95 -6.31
C LEU A 376 6.19 -17.48 -6.33
N GLU A 377 7.04 -18.09 -5.51
CA GLU A 377 8.48 -17.79 -5.34
C GLU A 377 9.38 -18.76 -6.12
N HIS A 378 8.89 -19.32 -7.23
CA HIS A 378 9.66 -20.26 -8.04
C HIS A 378 11.03 -19.69 -8.49
N ALA A 379 12.07 -20.52 -8.53
CA ALA A 379 13.46 -20.12 -8.76
C ALA A 379 13.70 -19.29 -10.04
N GLU A 380 12.95 -19.58 -11.10
CA GLU A 380 13.00 -18.81 -12.36
C GLU A 380 12.68 -17.33 -12.18
N VAL A 381 11.73 -17.00 -11.29
CA VAL A 381 11.34 -15.63 -10.99
C VAL A 381 12.50 -14.90 -10.29
N HIS A 382 13.09 -15.55 -9.30
CA HIS A 382 14.25 -15.02 -8.57
C HIS A 382 15.43 -14.74 -9.51
N LEU A 383 15.65 -15.61 -10.50
CA LEU A 383 16.72 -15.43 -11.48
C LEU A 383 16.48 -14.19 -12.36
N VAL A 384 15.26 -14.03 -12.88
CA VAL A 384 14.86 -12.87 -13.69
C VAL A 384 15.01 -11.57 -12.89
N ASP A 385 14.55 -11.54 -11.64
CA ASP A 385 14.68 -10.36 -10.77
C ASP A 385 16.13 -10.07 -10.38
N HIS A 386 16.94 -11.11 -10.14
CA HIS A 386 18.36 -10.95 -9.86
C HIS A 386 19.11 -10.38 -11.07
N ASN A 387 18.77 -10.82 -12.29
CA ASN A 387 19.30 -10.27 -13.53
C ASN A 387 18.88 -8.80 -13.72
N ALA A 388 17.62 -8.47 -13.44
CA ALA A 388 17.11 -7.09 -13.43
C ALA A 388 17.87 -6.19 -12.46
N TYR A 389 18.05 -6.66 -11.23
CA TYR A 389 18.80 -5.95 -10.21
C TYR A 389 20.28 -5.77 -10.60
N ARG A 390 20.94 -6.81 -11.12
CA ARG A 390 22.34 -6.76 -11.56
C ARG A 390 22.54 -5.76 -12.69
N LYS A 391 21.62 -5.70 -13.66
CA LYS A 391 21.70 -4.78 -14.80
C LYS A 391 21.54 -3.33 -14.36
N ALA A 392 20.56 -3.05 -13.48
CA ALA A 392 20.38 -1.72 -12.88
C ALA A 392 21.59 -1.26 -12.07
N ARG A 393 22.29 -2.19 -11.40
CA ARG A 393 23.51 -1.88 -10.64
C ARG A 393 24.69 -1.51 -11.54
N ARG A 394 24.92 -2.26 -12.63
CA ARG A 394 26.05 -2.05 -13.56
C ARG A 394 25.97 -0.70 -14.27
N SER A 395 24.78 -0.26 -14.64
CA SER A 395 24.59 1.00 -15.35
C SER A 395 24.96 2.24 -14.53
N GLY A 396 24.91 2.17 -13.19
CA GLY A 396 25.40 3.24 -12.31
C GLY A 396 26.93 3.30 -12.21
N SER A 397 27.61 2.14 -12.25
CA SER A 397 29.07 2.06 -12.17
C SER A 397 29.79 2.55 -13.43
N GLN A 398 29.15 2.48 -14.60
CA GLN A 398 29.70 3.04 -15.84
C GLN A 398 29.56 4.57 -15.89
N SER A 399 28.49 5.13 -15.31
CA SER A 399 28.31 6.60 -15.22
C SER A 399 29.40 7.24 -14.35
N ASP A 400 29.66 6.66 -13.17
CA ASP A 400 30.72 7.11 -12.25
C ASP A 400 32.14 7.03 -12.85
N ARG A 401 32.31 6.23 -13.92
CA ARG A 401 33.60 6.07 -14.61
C ARG A 401 33.77 7.06 -15.76
N ILE A 402 32.68 7.53 -16.36
CA ILE A 402 32.69 8.54 -17.43
C ILE A 402 32.85 9.94 -16.84
N GLU A 403 32.20 10.25 -15.70
CA GLU A 403 32.38 11.53 -14.97
C GLU A 403 33.78 11.73 -14.37
N LYS A 404 34.65 10.73 -14.41
CA LYS A 404 36.06 10.84 -13.96
C LYS A 404 37.06 10.97 -15.11
N ILE A 405 36.58 10.93 -16.36
CA ILE A 405 37.41 10.98 -17.57
C ILE A 405 37.24 12.33 -18.30
N ASP A 406 36.27 13.14 -17.90
CA ASP A 406 36.17 14.57 -18.21
C ASP A 406 36.70 15.39 -17.02
#